data_AF-A0AAD7INM4-F1
#
_entry.id   AF-A0AAD7INM4-F1
#
_cell.length_a   1.000
_cell.length_b   1.000
_cell.length_c   1.000
_cell.angle_alpha   90.00
_cell.angle_beta   90.00
_cell.angle_gamma   90.00
#
_symmetry.space_group_name_H-M   'P 1'
#
loop_
_entity.id
_entity.type
_entity.pdbx_description
1 polymer ?
#
loop_
_entity_poly.entity_id
_entity_poly.type
_entity_poly.pdbx_seq_one_letter_code
_entity_poly.pdbx_strand_id
1 'polypeptide(L)'
;MRYQSRLALVLSLLLVLINAQTPTFPGPLSIEPGLDSGKCFTAASNTDGAIVTIQTCTGSTAQTWTFTGGSVKIFGNTKCLDVTNGSTANGNVLQIWTCSTNNNPNQQFYYTTDNHFSWTNHGKCIDLTGGSTTVGNRPQIWDCSGGNLNQIWNTTPSGTALSTNPGFDITSVFQRAEALPSHSWEFGTATEALLEVESASLSVFGASPFPVPSIDPSTNPSLTYALANIPFPFGSHGLSNGDGAVGDPASLGVAAVMIGKTKSNYAAAAQQEINYIISSAPRWSNGAISQRADVAELWADFIYMAPPFIAYFATDSNNASLLQTAYQQCGLYREVLLFGSSASTFDPPNTSKTNGLWHHIVGPQSPEPGLWSTGNGWAAAGMARVLATIIKAPVATGTSWRSTAISDLTSWIKEIVDGARTSPLDGGLLRNYLNDTTTAHGFGEISGSSLIAAVTYRMLILAPTAFPSATYLPFADSIRSTLGGKDKSGNPHITQNGTATPAVNPLAWLDTTPYTAGSPEGNNFVVLMYAAWRDCVSAGVCKN
;
A
#
# COMPACT_ATOMS: atom_id res chain seq x y z
N MET A 1 -69.44 -36.30 18.52
CA MET A 1 -68.38 -35.72 17.67
C MET A 1 -67.65 -34.63 18.47
N ARG A 2 -66.51 -34.98 19.08
CA ARG A 2 -65.57 -34.07 19.74
C ARG A 2 -64.18 -34.52 19.27
N TYR A 3 -63.50 -33.74 18.44
CA TYR A 3 -62.10 -33.96 18.11
C TYR A 3 -61.27 -32.97 18.93
N GLN A 4 -60.45 -33.49 19.85
CA GLN A 4 -59.40 -32.74 20.51
C GLN A 4 -58.14 -32.76 19.63
N SER A 5 -57.63 -31.59 19.28
CA SER A 5 -56.36 -31.41 18.61
C SER A 5 -55.26 -31.28 19.66
N ARG A 6 -54.29 -32.21 19.65
CA ARG A 6 -53.09 -32.15 20.48
C ARG A 6 -52.12 -31.12 19.90
N LEU A 7 -51.69 -30.16 20.73
CA LEU A 7 -50.59 -29.24 20.43
C LEU A 7 -49.27 -30.00 20.64
N ALA A 8 -48.49 -30.23 19.57
CA ALA A 8 -47.12 -30.71 19.68
C ALA A 8 -46.18 -29.49 19.61
N LEU A 9 -45.44 -29.25 20.70
CA LEU A 9 -44.40 -28.23 20.76
C LEU A 9 -43.16 -28.76 20.00
N VAL A 10 -42.89 -28.23 18.81
CA VAL A 10 -41.66 -28.53 18.07
C VAL A 10 -40.58 -27.56 18.56
N LEU A 11 -39.64 -28.08 19.35
CA LEU A 11 -38.43 -27.36 19.74
C LEU A 11 -37.47 -27.37 18.55
N SER A 12 -37.45 -26.29 17.76
CA SER A 12 -36.50 -26.11 16.67
C SER A 12 -35.11 -25.77 17.24
N LEU A 13 -34.19 -26.73 17.22
CA LEU A 13 -32.75 -26.46 17.37
C LEU A 13 -32.31 -25.64 16.15
N LEU A 14 -31.96 -24.36 16.34
CA LEU A 14 -31.16 -23.63 15.35
C LEU A 14 -29.75 -24.22 15.37
N LEU A 15 -29.38 -24.99 14.35
CA LEU A 15 -27.98 -25.16 13.99
C LEU A 15 -27.49 -23.86 13.36
N VAL A 16 -26.64 -23.13 14.09
CA VAL A 16 -25.82 -22.07 13.49
C VAL A 16 -24.77 -22.77 12.63
N LEU A 17 -24.90 -22.67 11.31
CA LEU A 17 -23.85 -23.08 10.39
C LEU A 17 -22.68 -22.11 10.55
N ILE A 18 -21.63 -22.52 11.26
CA ILE A 18 -20.35 -21.79 11.31
C ILE A 18 -19.69 -22.02 9.96
N ASN A 19 -19.71 -21.01 9.10
CA ASN A 19 -19.06 -21.08 7.79
C ASN A 19 -17.54 -21.01 7.96
N ALA A 20 -16.83 -21.97 7.37
CA ALA A 20 -15.39 -21.90 7.21
C ALA A 20 -15.03 -20.71 6.30
N GLN A 21 -14.06 -19.91 6.74
CA GLN A 21 -13.45 -18.83 5.97
C GLN A 21 -11.93 -18.96 6.02
N THR A 22 -11.24 -18.29 5.10
CA THR A 22 -9.82 -17.98 5.29
C THR A 22 -9.71 -16.79 6.24
N PRO A 23 -8.61 -16.64 7.02
CA PRO A 23 -8.31 -15.38 7.67
C PRO A 23 -8.42 -14.24 6.67
N THR A 24 -8.82 -13.05 7.13
CA THR A 24 -9.08 -11.87 6.30
C THR A 24 -7.88 -11.42 5.46
N PHE A 25 -6.71 -12.00 5.70
CA PHE A 25 -5.45 -11.71 5.04
C PHE A 25 -4.83 -12.97 4.38
N PRO A 26 -4.56 -12.96 3.07
CA PRO A 26 -3.93 -14.08 2.35
C PRO A 26 -2.38 -14.10 2.46
N GLY A 27 -1.76 -13.06 3.04
CA GLY A 27 -0.32 -12.95 3.19
C GLY A 27 0.25 -13.44 4.53
N PRO A 28 1.52 -13.10 4.83
CA PRO A 28 2.14 -13.43 6.11
C PRO A 28 1.44 -12.71 7.28
N LEU A 29 0.95 -13.48 8.25
CA LEU A 29 0.16 -13.03 9.39
C LEU A 29 0.78 -13.42 10.73
N SER A 30 0.54 -12.62 11.76
CA SER A 30 0.79 -12.92 13.16
C SER A 30 -0.52 -13.48 13.70
N ILE A 31 -0.41 -14.55 14.48
CA ILE A 31 -1.54 -15.16 15.17
C ILE A 31 -1.43 -14.74 16.62
N GLU A 32 -2.41 -13.99 17.11
CA GLU A 32 -2.40 -13.38 18.44
C GLU A 32 -3.55 -13.94 19.28
N PRO A 33 -3.38 -14.26 20.56
CA PRO A 33 -4.51 -14.57 21.42
C PRO A 33 -5.49 -13.40 21.44
N GLY A 34 -6.79 -13.68 21.33
CA GLY A 34 -7.84 -12.66 21.48
C GLY A 34 -7.81 -11.96 22.85
N LEU A 35 -7.16 -12.58 23.83
CA LEU A 35 -6.95 -12.06 25.18
C LEU A 35 -5.75 -11.10 25.32
N ASP A 36 -4.78 -11.09 24.39
CA ASP A 36 -3.60 -10.21 24.43
C ASP A 36 -2.93 -10.10 23.05
N SER A 37 -3.17 -8.99 22.35
CA SER A 37 -2.57 -8.68 21.04
C SER A 37 -1.06 -8.38 21.08
N GLY A 38 -0.45 -8.31 22.27
CA GLY A 38 1.00 -8.18 22.43
C GLY A 38 1.75 -9.52 22.42
N LYS A 39 1.04 -10.65 22.25
CA LYS A 39 1.63 -11.99 22.19
C LYS A 39 1.35 -12.66 20.85
N CYS A 40 2.37 -13.30 20.31
CA CYS A 40 2.33 -13.94 19.01
C CYS A 40 2.63 -15.43 19.12
N PHE A 41 1.87 -16.21 18.36
CA PHE A 41 2.12 -17.63 18.10
C PHE A 41 3.51 -17.79 17.49
N THR A 42 4.37 -18.54 18.16
CA THR A 42 5.81 -18.58 17.90
C THR A 42 6.30 -20.02 17.86
N ALA A 43 6.93 -20.42 16.76
CA ALA A 43 7.67 -21.68 16.68
C ALA A 43 9.06 -21.53 17.33
N ALA A 44 9.46 -22.47 18.19
CA ALA A 44 10.73 -22.40 18.92
C ALA A 44 11.98 -22.50 18.02
N SER A 45 11.87 -23.19 16.88
CA SER A 45 12.94 -23.37 15.89
C SER A 45 12.36 -23.85 14.55
N ASN A 46 13.17 -23.84 13.48
CA ASN A 46 12.80 -24.41 12.17
C ASN A 46 13.18 -25.91 12.06
N THR A 47 12.74 -26.72 13.01
CA THR A 47 12.97 -28.18 13.02
C THR A 47 11.65 -28.91 13.24
N ASP A 48 11.51 -30.11 12.67
CA ASP A 48 10.32 -30.92 12.90
C ASP A 48 10.17 -31.26 14.38
N GLY A 49 8.94 -31.15 14.88
CA GLY A 49 8.62 -31.32 16.29
C GLY A 49 8.92 -30.10 17.17
N ALA A 50 9.39 -28.98 16.58
CA ALA A 50 9.58 -27.76 17.37
C ALA A 50 8.25 -27.30 17.96
N ILE A 51 8.28 -26.97 19.25
CA ILE A 51 7.09 -26.56 20.00
C ILE A 51 6.60 -25.20 19.50
N VAL A 52 5.29 -25.02 19.56
CA VAL A 52 4.64 -23.72 19.36
C VAL A 52 4.25 -23.15 20.71
N THR A 53 4.57 -21.89 20.97
CA THR A 53 4.24 -21.15 22.20
C THR A 53 3.71 -19.77 21.86
N ILE A 54 3.17 -19.04 22.84
CA ILE A 54 3.00 -17.59 22.70
C ILE A 54 4.24 -16.88 23.26
N GLN A 55 4.78 -15.93 22.49
CA GLN A 55 5.89 -15.07 22.92
C GLN A 55 5.52 -13.61 22.70
N THR A 56 6.27 -12.67 23.26
CA THR A 56 6.13 -11.26 22.86
C THR A 56 6.23 -11.14 21.34
N CYS A 57 5.33 -10.38 20.72
CA CYS A 57 5.40 -10.13 19.29
C CYS A 57 6.70 -9.40 18.95
N THR A 58 7.47 -9.98 18.03
CA THR A 58 8.75 -9.49 17.52
C THR A 58 8.72 -9.29 16.00
N GLY A 59 7.73 -9.89 15.32
CA GLY A 59 7.67 -9.92 13.85
C GLY A 59 8.76 -10.77 13.20
N SER A 60 9.45 -11.62 13.97
CA SER A 60 10.45 -12.55 13.44
C SER A 60 9.80 -13.62 12.56
N THR A 61 10.60 -14.26 11.69
CA THR A 61 10.12 -15.36 10.83
C THR A 61 9.55 -16.55 11.61
N ALA A 62 9.87 -16.66 12.90
CA ALA A 62 9.31 -17.64 13.83
C ALA A 62 7.88 -17.30 14.30
N GLN A 63 7.37 -16.11 13.96
CA GLN A 63 6.04 -15.59 14.28
C GLN A 63 5.23 -15.21 13.02
N THR A 64 5.82 -15.47 11.85
CA THR A 64 5.27 -15.11 10.55
C THR A 64 4.65 -16.34 9.91
N TRP A 65 3.33 -16.43 10.04
CA TRP A 65 2.54 -17.56 9.57
C TRP A 65 1.85 -17.22 8.24
N THR A 66 1.46 -18.22 7.47
CA THR A 66 0.64 -18.03 6.27
C THR A 66 -0.52 -19.01 6.33
N PHE A 67 -1.75 -18.58 6.13
CA PHE A 67 -2.89 -19.49 6.05
C PHE A 67 -3.26 -19.74 4.58
N THR A 68 -3.02 -20.94 4.07
CA THR A 68 -3.30 -21.26 2.67
C THR A 68 -3.63 -22.74 2.50
N GLY A 69 -4.72 -23.01 1.76
CA GLY A 69 -5.14 -24.37 1.44
C GLY A 69 -5.42 -25.22 2.69
N GLY A 70 -6.02 -24.61 3.72
CA GLY A 70 -6.31 -25.26 4.99
C GLY A 70 -5.08 -25.51 5.87
N SER A 71 -3.88 -25.08 5.46
CA SER A 71 -2.66 -25.26 6.25
C SER A 71 -2.16 -23.93 6.81
N VAL A 72 -1.75 -23.93 8.09
CA VAL A 72 -1.10 -22.79 8.75
C VAL A 72 0.41 -22.99 8.63
N LYS A 73 1.09 -22.24 7.77
CA LYS A 73 2.47 -22.49 7.35
C LYS A 73 3.44 -21.47 7.95
N ILE A 74 4.71 -21.82 8.09
CA ILE A 74 5.78 -20.97 8.64
C ILE A 74 7.14 -21.29 7.98
N PHE A 75 8.13 -20.41 8.16
CA PHE A 75 9.49 -20.53 7.60
C PHE A 75 9.49 -20.73 6.07
N GLY A 76 8.94 -19.76 5.34
CA GLY A 76 8.88 -19.80 3.87
C GLY A 76 7.95 -20.89 3.33
N ASN A 77 6.87 -21.18 4.05
CA ASN A 77 5.86 -22.19 3.71
C ASN A 77 6.38 -23.64 3.66
N THR A 78 7.53 -23.92 4.29
CA THR A 78 8.13 -25.28 4.34
C THR A 78 7.68 -26.10 5.54
N LYS A 79 7.25 -25.42 6.62
CA LYS A 79 6.72 -26.03 7.84
C LYS A 79 5.26 -25.65 8.04
N CYS A 80 4.50 -26.55 8.63
CA CYS A 80 3.08 -26.45 8.88
C CYS A 80 2.82 -26.64 10.38
N LEU A 81 1.86 -25.91 10.93
CA LEU A 81 1.28 -26.17 12.23
C LEU A 81 0.70 -27.58 12.23
N ASP A 82 0.98 -28.33 13.29
CA ASP A 82 0.72 -29.76 13.37
C ASP A 82 0.21 -30.09 14.77
N VAL A 83 -0.90 -30.83 14.84
CA VAL A 83 -1.37 -31.44 16.09
C VAL A 83 -0.48 -32.64 16.40
N THR A 84 0.30 -32.57 17.48
CA THR A 84 1.31 -33.57 17.79
C THR A 84 0.73 -34.99 17.79
N ASN A 85 1.31 -35.87 16.97
CA ASN A 85 0.89 -37.26 16.77
C ASN A 85 -0.56 -37.47 16.31
N GLY A 86 -1.29 -36.42 15.92
CA GLY A 86 -2.71 -36.50 15.55
C GLY A 86 -3.62 -36.94 16.70
N SER A 87 -3.19 -36.78 17.95
CA SER A 87 -4.02 -37.14 19.11
C SER A 87 -5.18 -36.15 19.27
N THR A 88 -6.40 -36.67 19.43
CA THR A 88 -7.63 -35.89 19.64
C THR A 88 -7.96 -35.64 21.11
N ALA A 89 -7.07 -36.05 22.02
CA ALA A 89 -7.26 -35.79 23.45
C ALA A 89 -7.19 -34.28 23.74
N ASN A 90 -8.13 -33.79 24.56
CA ASN A 90 -8.06 -32.42 25.08
C ASN A 90 -6.75 -32.22 25.83
N GLY A 91 -6.09 -31.10 25.54
CA GLY A 91 -4.76 -30.79 26.08
C GLY A 91 -3.60 -31.36 25.29
N ASN A 92 -3.85 -32.06 24.17
CA ASN A 92 -2.78 -32.36 23.24
C ASN A 92 -2.23 -31.05 22.63
N VAL A 93 -0.93 -31.02 22.44
CA VAL A 93 -0.18 -29.79 22.16
C VAL A 93 0.10 -29.62 20.68
N LEU A 94 0.39 -28.38 20.28
CA LEU A 94 0.81 -28.05 18.92
C LEU A 94 2.34 -28.09 18.78
N GLN A 95 2.76 -28.39 17.56
CA GLN A 95 4.14 -28.34 17.08
C GLN A 95 4.15 -27.81 15.65
N ILE A 96 5.35 -27.66 15.07
CA ILE A 96 5.50 -27.56 13.63
C ILE A 96 6.09 -28.84 13.05
N TRP A 97 5.75 -29.13 11.81
CA TRP A 97 6.29 -30.24 11.06
C TRP A 97 6.42 -29.89 9.58
N THR A 98 7.26 -30.59 8.84
CA THR A 98 7.35 -30.46 7.38
C THR A 98 5.95 -30.56 6.77
N CYS A 99 5.58 -29.56 5.95
CA CYS A 99 4.28 -29.52 5.30
C CYS A 99 4.07 -30.75 4.43
N SER A 100 2.95 -31.45 4.61
CA SER A 100 2.59 -32.61 3.81
C SER A 100 2.02 -32.21 2.44
N THR A 101 2.41 -32.93 1.39
CA THR A 101 1.82 -32.79 0.03
C THR A 101 0.51 -33.56 -0.13
N ASN A 102 0.11 -34.38 0.84
CA ASN A 102 -1.01 -35.31 0.75
C ASN A 102 -2.16 -34.95 1.70
N ASN A 103 -2.31 -33.68 2.06
CA ASN A 103 -3.35 -33.18 2.98
C ASN A 103 -3.41 -33.95 4.31
N ASN A 104 -2.25 -34.11 4.98
CA ASN A 104 -2.17 -34.74 6.30
C ASN A 104 -3.18 -34.10 7.27
N PRO A 105 -4.16 -34.86 7.81
CA PRO A 105 -5.22 -34.33 8.67
C PRO A 105 -4.68 -33.54 9.87
N ASN A 106 -3.53 -33.90 10.42
CA ASN A 106 -2.92 -33.21 11.59
C ASN A 106 -2.55 -31.75 11.32
N GLN A 107 -2.46 -31.36 10.04
CA GLN A 107 -2.02 -30.05 9.57
C GLN A 107 -3.15 -29.25 8.90
N GLN A 108 -4.39 -29.73 8.97
CA GLN A 108 -5.53 -29.13 8.29
C GLN A 108 -6.43 -28.38 9.27
N PHE A 109 -6.50 -27.07 9.14
CA PHE A 109 -7.34 -26.17 9.92
C PHE A 109 -8.27 -25.38 9.01
N TYR A 110 -9.33 -24.84 9.59
CA TYR A 110 -10.13 -23.77 9.01
C TYR A 110 -10.25 -22.63 10.01
N TYR A 111 -10.35 -21.41 9.49
CA TYR A 111 -10.63 -20.23 10.29
C TYR A 111 -12.11 -19.92 10.23
N THR A 112 -12.66 -19.30 11.27
CA THR A 112 -14.10 -19.07 11.44
C THR A 112 -14.39 -17.59 11.58
N THR A 113 -15.66 -17.19 11.38
CA THR A 113 -16.10 -15.79 11.47
C THR A 113 -16.03 -15.22 12.88
N ASP A 114 -15.94 -16.08 13.89
CA ASP A 114 -15.75 -15.74 15.29
C ASP A 114 -14.31 -16.00 15.78
N ASN A 115 -13.34 -15.98 14.86
CA ASN A 115 -11.91 -15.98 15.14
C ASN A 115 -11.35 -17.27 15.80
N HIS A 116 -11.95 -18.43 15.56
CA HIS A 116 -11.36 -19.72 15.94
C HIS A 116 -10.52 -20.31 14.79
N PHE A 117 -9.34 -20.85 15.14
CA PHE A 117 -8.69 -21.87 14.34
C PHE A 117 -9.21 -23.25 14.73
N SER A 118 -10.05 -23.83 13.89
CA SER A 118 -10.66 -25.14 14.10
C SER A 118 -9.91 -26.22 13.34
N TRP A 119 -9.65 -27.34 13.99
CA TRP A 119 -9.04 -28.52 13.39
C TRP A 119 -10.07 -29.24 12.50
N THR A 120 -9.80 -29.28 11.20
CA THR A 120 -10.74 -29.72 10.17
C THR A 120 -11.26 -31.13 10.44
N ASN A 121 -12.59 -31.28 10.56
CA ASN A 121 -13.30 -32.54 10.83
C ASN A 121 -13.07 -33.19 12.22
N HIS A 122 -12.53 -32.47 13.19
CA HIS A 122 -12.27 -33.03 14.54
C HIS A 122 -13.11 -32.42 15.66
N GLY A 123 -13.80 -31.30 15.42
CA GLY A 123 -14.56 -30.59 16.46
C GLY A 123 -13.68 -29.97 17.56
N LYS A 124 -12.38 -29.79 17.27
CA LYS A 124 -11.38 -29.23 18.18
C LYS A 124 -10.90 -27.88 17.70
N CYS A 125 -10.62 -26.98 18.62
CA CYS A 125 -10.12 -25.64 18.37
C CYS A 125 -8.74 -25.48 19.02
N ILE A 126 -7.90 -24.60 18.45
CA ILE A 126 -6.68 -24.15 19.12
C ILE A 126 -7.10 -23.36 20.36
N ASP A 127 -6.58 -23.76 21.51
CA ASP A 127 -6.90 -23.24 22.83
C ASP A 127 -5.62 -22.72 23.50
N LEU A 128 -5.69 -21.49 24.00
CA LEU A 128 -4.66 -20.94 24.87
C LEU A 128 -4.78 -21.60 26.24
N THR A 129 -3.86 -22.51 26.56
CA THR A 129 -3.90 -23.33 27.78
C THR A 129 -4.16 -22.49 29.02
N GLY A 130 -5.31 -22.73 29.66
CA GLY A 130 -5.75 -22.04 30.88
C GLY A 130 -6.03 -20.54 30.71
N GLY A 131 -6.11 -20.01 29.48
CA GLY A 131 -6.27 -18.58 29.20
C GLY A 131 -5.06 -17.72 29.58
N SER A 132 -3.91 -18.35 29.89
CA SER A 132 -2.73 -17.63 30.38
C SER A 132 -1.99 -16.93 29.24
N THR A 133 -1.87 -15.61 29.31
CA THR A 133 -1.11 -14.78 28.35
C THR A 133 0.38 -14.67 28.73
N THR A 134 0.85 -15.51 29.66
CA THR A 134 2.25 -15.56 30.08
C THR A 134 3.12 -16.05 28.92
N VAL A 135 4.22 -15.32 28.65
CA VAL A 135 5.23 -15.70 27.65
C VAL A 135 5.72 -17.13 27.89
N GLY A 136 5.76 -17.93 26.84
CA GLY A 136 6.12 -19.35 26.91
C GLY A 136 4.93 -20.29 27.14
N ASN A 137 3.71 -19.78 27.37
CA ASN A 137 2.53 -20.64 27.43
C ASN A 137 2.38 -21.42 26.11
N ARG A 138 2.04 -22.71 26.22
CA ARG A 138 1.96 -23.63 25.09
C ARG A 138 0.50 -23.84 24.71
N PRO A 139 0.07 -23.41 23.50
CA PRO A 139 -1.26 -23.69 22.99
C PRO A 139 -1.50 -25.19 22.80
N GLN A 140 -2.76 -25.58 23.00
CA GLN A 140 -3.24 -26.95 22.94
C GLN A 140 -4.45 -27.05 22.00
N ILE A 141 -4.92 -28.26 21.73
CA ILE A 141 -6.25 -28.48 21.17
C ILE A 141 -7.25 -28.77 22.30
N TRP A 142 -8.46 -28.24 22.14
CA TRP A 142 -9.56 -28.49 23.06
C TRP A 142 -10.88 -28.57 22.29
N ASP A 143 -11.93 -29.13 22.88
CA ASP A 143 -13.28 -29.07 22.29
C ASP A 143 -13.67 -27.62 21.99
N CYS A 144 -14.13 -27.35 20.76
CA CYS A 144 -14.60 -26.03 20.39
C CYS A 144 -15.83 -25.65 21.22
N SER A 145 -15.84 -24.44 21.78
CA SER A 145 -16.95 -23.93 22.59
C SER A 145 -17.19 -22.45 22.35
N GLY A 146 -18.43 -22.08 21.99
CA GLY A 146 -18.79 -20.69 21.77
C GLY A 146 -18.61 -19.82 23.03
N GLY A 147 -18.06 -18.62 22.86
CA GLY A 147 -17.82 -17.66 23.94
C GLY A 147 -16.59 -17.95 24.82
N ASN A 148 -15.81 -18.99 24.51
CA ASN A 148 -14.54 -19.25 25.20
C ASN A 148 -13.42 -18.38 24.62
N LEU A 149 -13.03 -17.33 25.35
CA LEU A 149 -11.99 -16.40 24.91
C LEU A 149 -10.61 -17.04 24.73
N ASN A 150 -10.36 -18.21 25.32
CA ASN A 150 -9.10 -18.94 25.14
C ASN A 150 -8.93 -19.48 23.72
N GLN A 151 -10.03 -19.62 22.97
CA GLN A 151 -10.02 -20.20 21.63
C GLN A 151 -10.12 -19.15 20.52
N ILE A 152 -10.09 -17.87 20.92
CA ILE A 152 -10.10 -16.73 20.02
C ILE A 152 -8.67 -16.38 19.66
N TRP A 153 -8.40 -16.29 18.37
CA TRP A 153 -7.09 -15.93 17.83
C TRP A 153 -7.27 -14.88 16.74
N ASN A 154 -6.77 -13.68 16.98
CA ASN A 154 -6.77 -12.63 15.98
C ASN A 154 -5.63 -12.88 14.98
N THR A 155 -5.88 -12.58 13.72
CA THR A 155 -4.84 -12.56 12.69
C THR A 155 -4.56 -11.14 12.25
N THR A 156 -3.31 -10.69 12.40
CA THR A 156 -2.82 -9.38 11.95
C THR A 156 -1.73 -9.61 10.89
N PRO A 157 -1.44 -8.70 9.95
CA PRO A 157 -0.28 -8.85 9.07
C PRO A 157 1.02 -8.99 9.89
N SER A 158 1.81 -10.05 9.66
CA SER A 158 3.06 -10.31 10.36
C SER A 158 4.26 -9.78 9.59
N GLY A 159 5.11 -9.08 10.35
CA GLY A 159 6.55 -9.38 10.35
C GLY A 159 7.41 -8.46 9.49
N THR A 160 8.46 -7.92 10.12
CA THR A 160 9.60 -7.14 9.57
C THR A 160 9.33 -5.92 8.69
N ALA A 161 8.31 -5.94 7.84
CA ALA A 161 7.93 -4.83 6.99
C ALA A 161 7.50 -3.62 7.83
N LEU A 162 6.77 -3.85 8.93
CA LEU A 162 6.25 -2.85 9.86
C LEU A 162 6.97 -2.84 11.24
N SER A 163 8.12 -3.51 11.37
CA SER A 163 8.78 -3.68 12.67
C SER A 163 9.47 -2.41 13.20
N THR A 164 9.66 -1.42 12.34
CA THR A 164 10.29 -0.16 12.69
C THR A 164 9.19 0.80 13.14
N ASN A 165 9.25 1.33 14.36
CA ASN A 165 8.19 2.19 14.88
C ASN A 165 8.37 3.64 14.36
N PRO A 166 7.49 4.18 13.50
CA PRO A 166 7.63 5.53 12.99
C PRO A 166 7.19 6.63 13.97
N GLY A 167 6.71 6.26 15.17
CA GLY A 167 6.14 7.16 16.16
C GLY A 167 4.61 7.10 16.26
N PHE A 168 3.97 6.19 15.52
CA PHE A 168 2.51 5.96 15.51
C PHE A 168 2.20 4.50 15.13
N ASP A 169 0.95 4.08 15.30
CA ASP A 169 0.48 2.73 14.96
C ASP A 169 0.38 2.54 13.43
N ILE A 170 1.52 2.23 12.82
CA ILE A 170 1.61 1.97 11.38
C ILE A 170 0.84 0.72 10.96
N THR A 171 0.67 -0.26 11.85
CA THR A 171 -0.08 -1.49 11.55
C THR A 171 -1.54 -1.17 11.27
N SER A 172 -2.18 -0.37 12.13
CA SER A 172 -3.55 0.06 11.90
C SER A 172 -3.68 0.95 10.65
N VAL A 173 -2.70 1.83 10.40
CA VAL A 173 -2.69 2.67 9.18
C VAL A 173 -2.62 1.81 7.91
N PHE A 174 -1.77 0.80 7.91
CA PHE A 174 -1.60 -0.13 6.80
C PHE A 174 -2.89 -0.90 6.50
N GLN A 175 -3.52 -1.47 7.53
CA GLN A 175 -4.82 -2.15 7.40
C GLN A 175 -5.91 -1.20 6.85
N ARG A 176 -5.93 0.04 7.33
CA ARG A 176 -6.89 1.06 6.87
C ARG A 176 -6.61 1.47 5.42
N ALA A 177 -5.35 1.54 5.01
CA ALA A 177 -4.92 1.90 3.67
C ALA A 177 -5.32 0.86 2.61
N GLU A 178 -5.32 -0.43 2.96
CA GLU A 178 -5.79 -1.50 2.07
C GLU A 178 -7.33 -1.51 1.93
N ALA A 179 -8.05 -1.18 3.00
CA ALA A 179 -9.51 -1.32 3.06
C ALA A 179 -10.32 -0.11 2.54
N LEU A 180 -9.68 1.05 2.41
CA LEU A 180 -10.32 2.31 2.02
C LEU A 180 -10.56 2.49 0.51
N PRO A 181 -9.64 2.09 -0.39
CA PRO A 181 -9.78 2.31 -1.83
C PRO A 181 -11.08 1.79 -2.42
N SER A 182 -11.62 2.56 -3.34
CA SER A 182 -12.88 2.30 -4.05
C SER A 182 -12.84 2.69 -5.54
N HIS A 183 -11.80 3.42 -5.96
CA HIS A 183 -11.59 3.85 -7.34
C HIS A 183 -10.22 3.40 -7.90
N SER A 184 -10.07 3.48 -9.22
CA SER A 184 -8.93 2.94 -9.97
C SER A 184 -7.57 3.46 -9.49
N TRP A 185 -7.39 4.78 -9.38
CA TRP A 185 -6.15 5.38 -8.91
C TRP A 185 -5.82 5.02 -7.45
N GLU A 186 -6.85 4.87 -6.62
CA GLU A 186 -6.72 4.46 -5.22
C GLU A 186 -6.25 3.00 -5.13
N PHE A 187 -6.79 2.11 -5.98
CA PHE A 187 -6.36 0.71 -6.06
C PHE A 187 -4.90 0.58 -6.50
N GLY A 188 -4.48 1.35 -7.52
CA GLY A 188 -3.10 1.35 -7.98
C GLY A 188 -2.13 1.86 -6.90
N THR A 189 -2.52 2.93 -6.20
CA THR A 189 -1.72 3.51 -5.12
C THR A 189 -1.60 2.56 -3.94
N ALA A 190 -2.69 1.90 -3.54
CA ALA A 190 -2.64 0.87 -2.52
C ALA A 190 -1.77 -0.30 -2.95
N THR A 191 -1.91 -0.77 -4.19
CA THR A 191 -1.06 -1.83 -4.74
C THR A 191 0.43 -1.50 -4.60
N GLU A 192 0.84 -0.29 -4.95
CA GLU A 192 2.22 0.19 -4.80
C GLU A 192 2.65 0.31 -3.32
N ALA A 193 1.77 0.79 -2.44
CA ALA A 193 2.02 0.88 -1.01
C ALA A 193 2.24 -0.51 -0.37
N LEU A 194 1.38 -1.49 -0.70
CA LEU A 194 1.54 -2.88 -0.30
C LEU A 194 2.86 -3.47 -0.86
N LEU A 195 3.17 -3.19 -2.13
CA LEU A 195 4.40 -3.68 -2.76
C LEU A 195 5.64 -3.18 -2.05
N GLU A 196 5.69 -1.88 -1.73
CA GLU A 196 6.83 -1.27 -1.05
C GLU A 196 6.97 -1.71 0.41
N VAL A 197 5.87 -1.99 1.10
CA VAL A 197 5.92 -2.49 2.47
C VAL A 197 6.30 -3.96 2.51
N GLU A 198 5.54 -4.81 1.84
CA GLU A 198 5.58 -6.27 2.03
C GLU A 198 6.53 -6.98 1.07
N SER A 199 6.96 -6.28 0.02
CA SER A 199 7.76 -6.84 -1.06
C SER A 199 8.74 -5.82 -1.63
N ALA A 200 9.36 -5.05 -0.74
CA ALA A 200 10.21 -3.91 -1.07
C ALA A 200 11.27 -4.18 -2.15
N SER A 201 11.84 -5.40 -2.16
CA SER A 201 12.83 -5.84 -3.15
C SER A 201 12.30 -5.89 -4.58
N LEU A 202 10.98 -6.03 -4.77
CA LEU A 202 10.30 -6.09 -6.05
C LEU A 202 9.88 -4.70 -6.57
N SER A 203 9.77 -3.72 -5.68
CA SER A 203 9.45 -2.34 -6.05
C SER A 203 10.59 -1.73 -6.87
N VAL A 204 10.30 -0.67 -7.65
CA VAL A 204 11.33 0.09 -8.39
C VAL A 204 12.40 0.69 -7.47
N PHE A 205 12.13 0.82 -6.18
CA PHE A 205 13.09 1.28 -5.18
C PHE A 205 13.98 0.17 -4.63
N GLY A 206 13.61 -1.11 -4.81
CA GLY A 206 14.43 -2.27 -4.46
C GLY A 206 15.80 -2.28 -5.16
N ALA A 207 16.74 -3.07 -4.65
CA ALA A 207 18.13 -3.07 -5.15
C ALA A 207 18.22 -3.49 -6.63
N SER A 208 17.44 -4.49 -7.04
CA SER A 208 17.46 -5.08 -8.39
C SER A 208 16.05 -5.43 -8.89
N PRO A 209 15.23 -4.43 -9.29
CA PRO A 209 13.85 -4.65 -9.72
C PRO A 209 13.71 -5.19 -11.14
N PHE A 210 14.81 -5.25 -11.90
CA PHE A 210 14.84 -5.73 -13.29
C PHE A 210 15.87 -6.85 -13.48
N PRO A 211 15.61 -7.85 -14.36
CA PRO A 211 14.39 -8.01 -15.17
C PRO A 211 13.14 -8.23 -14.30
N VAL A 212 11.96 -7.89 -14.82
CA VAL A 212 10.71 -8.03 -14.05
C VAL A 212 10.57 -9.49 -13.60
N PRO A 213 10.47 -9.74 -12.29
CA PRO A 213 10.46 -11.09 -11.76
C PRO A 213 9.17 -11.83 -12.13
N SER A 214 9.29 -13.11 -12.46
CA SER A 214 8.13 -14.00 -12.62
C SER A 214 7.72 -14.53 -11.25
N ILE A 215 6.57 -14.07 -10.76
CA ILE A 215 6.06 -14.37 -9.41
C ILE A 215 4.65 -14.94 -9.56
N ASP A 216 4.31 -15.92 -8.73
CA ASP A 216 2.92 -16.35 -8.57
C ASP A 216 2.14 -15.25 -7.83
N PRO A 217 1.20 -14.55 -8.49
CA PRO A 217 0.48 -13.44 -7.89
C PRO A 217 -0.27 -13.82 -6.62
N SER A 218 -0.70 -15.08 -6.48
CA SER A 218 -1.43 -15.56 -5.30
C SER A 218 -0.58 -15.66 -4.03
N THR A 219 0.75 -15.59 -4.19
CA THR A 219 1.72 -15.66 -3.08
C THR A 219 2.27 -14.29 -2.68
N ASN A 220 1.89 -13.24 -3.41
CA ASN A 220 2.30 -11.88 -3.14
C ASN A 220 1.05 -11.04 -2.81
N PRO A 221 0.94 -10.44 -1.62
CA PRO A 221 -0.31 -9.78 -1.22
C PRO A 221 -0.62 -8.54 -2.07
N SER A 222 0.38 -7.75 -2.45
CA SER A 222 0.20 -6.62 -3.39
C SER A 222 -0.37 -7.10 -4.75
N LEU A 223 0.19 -8.17 -5.32
CA LEU A 223 -0.32 -8.70 -6.59
C LEU A 223 -1.69 -9.38 -6.43
N THR A 224 -1.97 -10.00 -5.29
CA THR A 224 -3.29 -10.55 -4.96
C THR A 224 -4.33 -9.44 -4.85
N TYR A 225 -3.98 -8.32 -4.21
CA TYR A 225 -4.82 -7.13 -4.14
C TYR A 225 -5.09 -6.55 -5.53
N ALA A 226 -4.05 -6.41 -6.36
CA ALA A 226 -4.21 -5.94 -7.74
C ALA A 226 -5.10 -6.87 -8.58
N LEU A 227 -4.95 -8.20 -8.43
CA LEU A 227 -5.80 -9.18 -9.11
C LEU A 227 -7.30 -9.00 -8.77
N ALA A 228 -7.63 -8.63 -7.54
CA ALA A 228 -9.01 -8.41 -7.12
C ALA A 228 -9.60 -7.11 -7.69
N ASN A 229 -8.75 -6.14 -8.02
CA ASN A 229 -9.15 -4.79 -8.42
C ASN A 229 -8.95 -4.47 -9.91
N ILE A 230 -8.31 -5.38 -10.66
CA ILE A 230 -8.27 -5.34 -12.14
C ILE A 230 -9.46 -6.18 -12.66
N PRO A 231 -10.57 -5.56 -13.11
CA PRO A 231 -11.77 -6.29 -13.52
C PRO A 231 -11.55 -7.16 -14.76
N PHE A 232 -12.26 -8.30 -14.80
CA PHE A 232 -12.31 -9.19 -15.96
C PHE A 232 -13.78 -9.51 -16.35
N PRO A 233 -14.16 -9.49 -17.65
CA PRO A 233 -13.33 -9.19 -18.83
C PRO A 233 -12.96 -7.70 -18.93
N PHE A 234 -11.81 -7.41 -19.53
CA PHE A 234 -11.31 -6.04 -19.67
C PHE A 234 -12.21 -5.22 -20.60
N GLY A 235 -12.56 -4.00 -20.20
CA GLY A 235 -13.29 -3.05 -21.06
C GLY A 235 -12.38 -2.40 -22.11
N SER A 236 -12.96 -1.62 -23.02
CA SER A 236 -12.22 -0.80 -24.01
C SER A 236 -11.32 0.28 -23.40
N HIS A 237 -11.39 0.46 -22.07
CA HIS A 237 -10.66 1.45 -21.29
C HIS A 237 -9.54 0.81 -20.43
N GLY A 238 -9.13 -0.42 -20.77
CA GLY A 238 -7.93 -1.05 -20.24
C GLY A 238 -8.06 -1.65 -18.84
N LEU A 239 -7.18 -1.28 -17.91
CA LEU A 239 -6.94 -2.02 -16.65
C LEU A 239 -8.04 -1.89 -15.60
N SER A 240 -8.84 -0.83 -15.62
CA SER A 240 -9.99 -0.62 -14.72
C SER A 240 -10.89 0.52 -15.24
N ASN A 241 -11.98 0.83 -14.54
CA ASN A 241 -12.80 1.98 -14.91
C ASN A 241 -12.10 3.29 -14.52
N GLY A 242 -11.78 4.11 -15.51
CA GLY A 242 -11.11 5.40 -15.32
C GLY A 242 -12.05 6.58 -15.06
N ASP A 243 -13.37 6.41 -15.10
CA ASP A 243 -14.33 7.53 -14.94
C ASP A 243 -14.04 8.74 -15.86
N GLY A 244 -13.65 8.45 -17.11
CA GLY A 244 -13.25 9.46 -18.08
C GLY A 244 -11.78 9.89 -17.99
N ALA A 245 -11.00 9.35 -17.06
CA ALA A 245 -9.56 9.52 -16.98
C ALA A 245 -8.79 8.49 -17.82
N VAL A 246 -7.70 8.97 -18.41
CA VAL A 246 -6.65 8.19 -19.09
C VAL A 246 -5.63 7.67 -18.07
N GLY A 247 -5.27 8.49 -17.08
CA GLY A 247 -4.22 8.15 -16.11
C GLY A 247 -4.66 7.16 -15.05
N ASP A 248 -5.89 7.24 -14.54
CA ASP A 248 -6.28 6.51 -13.33
C ASP A 248 -6.22 4.98 -13.48
N PRO A 249 -6.67 4.37 -14.60
CA PRO A 249 -6.48 2.94 -14.83
C PRO A 249 -5.00 2.53 -14.92
N ALA A 250 -4.14 3.42 -15.41
CA ALA A 250 -2.70 3.20 -15.57
C ALA A 250 -1.97 2.97 -14.24
N SER A 251 -2.53 3.47 -13.13
CA SER A 251 -1.98 3.29 -11.78
C SER A 251 -1.81 1.80 -11.38
N LEU A 252 -2.61 0.89 -11.93
CA LEU A 252 -2.51 -0.56 -11.72
C LEU A 252 -1.50 -1.24 -12.66
N GLY A 253 -0.89 -0.49 -13.57
CA GLY A 253 -0.12 -1.01 -14.68
C GLY A 253 1.17 -1.73 -14.31
N VAL A 254 1.88 -1.26 -13.28
CA VAL A 254 3.10 -1.95 -12.78
C VAL A 254 2.75 -3.36 -12.30
N ALA A 255 1.69 -3.50 -11.50
CA ALA A 255 1.22 -4.81 -11.04
C ALA A 255 0.67 -5.66 -12.20
N ALA A 256 -0.02 -5.07 -13.17
CA ALA A 256 -0.48 -5.79 -14.35
C ALA A 256 0.68 -6.38 -15.16
N VAL A 257 1.82 -5.68 -15.27
CA VAL A 257 3.04 -6.21 -15.90
C VAL A 257 3.63 -7.36 -15.10
N MET A 258 3.73 -7.23 -13.77
CA MET A 258 4.23 -8.31 -12.89
C MET A 258 3.34 -9.57 -12.96
N ILE A 259 2.02 -9.40 -12.87
CA ILE A 259 1.04 -10.49 -13.02
C ILE A 259 1.11 -11.09 -14.43
N GLY A 260 1.32 -10.25 -15.45
CA GLY A 260 1.45 -10.63 -16.84
C GLY A 260 2.57 -11.64 -17.11
N LYS A 261 3.59 -11.73 -16.25
CA LYS A 261 4.66 -12.73 -16.37
C LYS A 261 4.16 -14.16 -16.23
N THR A 262 3.06 -14.38 -15.51
CA THR A 262 2.45 -15.71 -15.30
C THR A 262 1.04 -15.82 -15.87
N LYS A 263 0.36 -14.69 -16.16
CA LYS A 263 -1.00 -14.65 -16.69
C LYS A 263 -1.10 -13.81 -17.97
N SER A 264 -1.16 -14.48 -19.12
CA SER A 264 -1.13 -13.83 -20.44
C SER A 264 -2.26 -12.83 -20.69
N ASN A 265 -3.44 -13.03 -20.10
CA ASN A 265 -4.55 -12.08 -20.19
C ASN A 265 -4.21 -10.74 -19.52
N TYR A 266 -3.46 -10.73 -18.41
CA TYR A 266 -2.99 -9.50 -17.77
C TYR A 266 -1.87 -8.82 -18.56
N ALA A 267 -0.97 -9.60 -19.17
CA ALA A 267 0.02 -9.05 -20.11
C ALA A 267 -0.66 -8.35 -21.29
N ALA A 268 -1.72 -8.95 -21.85
CA ALA A 268 -2.51 -8.35 -22.91
C ALA A 268 -3.23 -7.07 -22.45
N ALA A 269 -3.78 -7.05 -21.23
CA ALA A 269 -4.43 -5.87 -20.66
C ALA A 269 -3.45 -4.71 -20.45
N ALA A 270 -2.27 -4.98 -19.88
CA ALA A 270 -1.21 -3.98 -19.74
C ALA A 270 -0.79 -3.41 -21.10
N GLN A 271 -0.64 -4.27 -22.12
CA GLN A 271 -0.32 -3.81 -23.47
C GLN A 271 -1.44 -2.94 -24.09
N GLN A 272 -2.71 -3.27 -23.85
CA GLN A 272 -3.85 -2.49 -24.33
C GLN A 272 -3.91 -1.11 -23.68
N GLU A 273 -3.67 -1.03 -22.37
CA GLU A 273 -3.58 0.24 -21.63
C GLU A 273 -2.47 1.12 -22.20
N ILE A 274 -1.26 0.57 -22.41
CA ILE A 274 -0.15 1.30 -23.06
C ILE A 274 -0.55 1.80 -24.45
N ASN A 275 -1.21 0.97 -25.26
CA ASN A 275 -1.63 1.36 -26.60
C ASN A 275 -2.61 2.53 -26.56
N TYR A 276 -3.58 2.49 -25.63
CA TYR A 276 -4.55 3.56 -25.44
C TYR A 276 -3.88 4.87 -25.01
N ILE A 277 -3.08 4.85 -23.95
CA ILE A 277 -2.37 6.02 -23.41
C ILE A 277 -1.47 6.66 -24.47
N ILE A 278 -0.71 5.85 -25.21
CA ILE A 278 0.28 6.37 -26.16
C ILE A 278 -0.35 6.82 -27.47
N SER A 279 -1.35 6.09 -27.97
CA SER A 279 -1.81 6.24 -29.36
C SER A 279 -3.17 6.93 -29.49
N SER A 280 -3.98 6.95 -28.44
CA SER A 280 -5.40 7.35 -28.52
C SER A 280 -5.77 8.50 -27.59
N ALA A 281 -5.10 8.63 -26.44
CA ALA A 281 -5.39 9.70 -25.50
C ALA A 281 -5.21 11.10 -26.14
N PRO A 282 -6.08 12.08 -25.82
CA PRO A 282 -5.90 13.47 -26.24
C PRO A 282 -4.54 14.01 -25.79
N ARG A 283 -4.03 15.02 -26.51
CA ARG A 283 -2.76 15.66 -26.18
C ARG A 283 -2.92 17.16 -26.03
N TRP A 284 -2.21 17.71 -25.06
CA TRP A 284 -2.01 19.15 -24.95
C TRP A 284 -1.18 19.68 -26.13
N SER A 285 -1.16 20.99 -26.33
CA SER A 285 -0.49 21.63 -27.47
C SER A 285 1.02 21.35 -27.55
N ASN A 286 1.69 21.10 -26.42
CA ASN A 286 3.10 20.71 -26.36
C ASN A 286 3.33 19.18 -26.48
N GLY A 287 2.26 18.39 -26.66
CA GLY A 287 2.32 16.94 -26.81
C GLY A 287 2.17 16.14 -25.50
N ALA A 288 1.99 16.79 -24.36
CA ALA A 288 1.66 16.12 -23.10
C ALA A 288 0.39 15.27 -23.26
N ILE A 289 0.42 14.02 -22.81
CA ILE A 289 -0.75 13.14 -22.80
C ILE A 289 -1.75 13.68 -21.78
N SER A 290 -3.01 13.79 -22.17
CA SER A 290 -4.09 14.27 -21.30
C SER A 290 -4.39 13.29 -20.19
N GLN A 291 -4.74 13.81 -19.01
CA GLN A 291 -5.40 13.02 -17.96
C GLN A 291 -6.82 12.65 -18.38
N ARG A 292 -7.49 13.44 -19.23
CA ARG A 292 -8.88 13.23 -19.63
C ARG A 292 -9.00 12.58 -21.01
N ALA A 293 -9.99 11.70 -21.15
CA ALA A 293 -10.21 10.93 -22.37
C ALA A 293 -10.91 11.72 -23.48
N ASP A 294 -11.65 12.77 -23.13
CA ASP A 294 -12.51 13.58 -24.01
C ASP A 294 -11.91 14.93 -24.38
N VAL A 295 -11.12 15.53 -23.50
CA VAL A 295 -10.46 16.82 -23.70
C VAL A 295 -8.99 16.76 -23.33
N ALA A 296 -8.18 17.70 -23.85
CA ALA A 296 -6.83 17.91 -23.36
C ALA A 296 -6.90 18.68 -22.03
N GLU A 297 -6.52 18.03 -20.94
CA GLU A 297 -6.48 18.58 -19.58
C GLU A 297 -5.37 17.89 -18.79
N LEU A 298 -4.52 18.67 -18.13
CA LEU A 298 -3.34 18.20 -17.43
C LEU A 298 -3.55 18.28 -15.93
N TRP A 299 -3.45 17.14 -15.25
CA TRP A 299 -3.54 17.01 -13.80
C TRP A 299 -2.19 16.57 -13.28
N ALA A 300 -1.65 17.23 -12.25
CA ALA A 300 -0.37 16.84 -11.66
C ALA A 300 -0.33 15.34 -11.26
N ASP A 301 -1.49 14.80 -10.88
CA ASP A 301 -1.81 13.42 -10.53
C ASP A 301 -1.42 12.41 -11.61
N PHE A 302 -1.62 12.76 -12.89
CA PHE A 302 -1.28 11.90 -14.04
C PHE A 302 0.17 11.40 -13.98
N ILE A 303 1.08 12.23 -13.43
CA ILE A 303 2.50 11.91 -13.34
C ILE A 303 2.79 10.73 -12.40
N TYR A 304 1.95 10.49 -11.39
CA TYR A 304 2.06 9.28 -10.57
C TYR A 304 1.47 8.04 -11.26
N MET A 305 0.40 8.23 -12.04
CA MET A 305 -0.36 7.10 -12.56
C MET A 305 0.29 6.50 -13.82
N ALA A 306 0.51 7.31 -14.86
CA ALA A 306 0.86 6.79 -16.18
C ALA A 306 2.38 6.71 -16.45
N PRO A 307 3.22 7.75 -16.22
CA PRO A 307 4.64 7.66 -16.52
C PRO A 307 5.39 6.52 -15.82
N PRO A 308 5.16 6.20 -14.52
CA PRO A 308 5.78 5.05 -13.88
C PRO A 308 5.41 3.73 -14.54
N PHE A 309 4.13 3.56 -14.92
CA PHE A 309 3.67 2.39 -15.66
C PHE A 309 4.34 2.29 -17.04
N ILE A 310 4.36 3.39 -17.82
CA ILE A 310 5.02 3.41 -19.14
C ILE A 310 6.50 3.04 -19.00
N ALA A 311 7.19 3.58 -18.00
CA ALA A 311 8.60 3.28 -17.75
C ALA A 311 8.84 1.81 -17.37
N TYR A 312 7.99 1.25 -16.50
CA TYR A 312 8.09 -0.14 -16.05
C TYR A 312 7.81 -1.11 -17.21
N PHE A 313 6.73 -0.87 -17.97
CA PHE A 313 6.37 -1.64 -19.16
C PHE A 313 7.48 -1.59 -20.21
N ALA A 314 7.99 -0.40 -20.52
CA ALA A 314 9.06 -0.20 -21.49
C ALA A 314 10.33 -0.98 -21.11
N THR A 315 10.63 -1.07 -19.82
CA THR A 315 11.76 -1.84 -19.31
C THR A 315 11.55 -3.35 -19.48
N ASP A 316 10.36 -3.87 -19.16
CA ASP A 316 10.02 -5.29 -19.38
C ASP A 316 10.04 -5.66 -20.87
N SER A 317 9.52 -4.77 -21.73
CA SER A 317 9.46 -4.98 -23.17
C SER A 317 10.77 -4.65 -23.91
N ASN A 318 11.84 -4.29 -23.18
CA ASN A 318 13.13 -3.86 -23.75
C ASN A 318 13.00 -2.74 -24.81
N ASN A 319 12.19 -1.72 -24.54
CA ASN A 319 11.89 -0.60 -25.44
C ASN A 319 12.46 0.73 -24.92
N ALA A 320 13.67 1.09 -25.36
CA ALA A 320 14.36 2.32 -24.92
C ALA A 320 13.59 3.60 -25.29
N SER A 321 12.93 3.63 -26.45
CA SER A 321 12.20 4.82 -26.93
C SER A 321 10.93 5.06 -26.12
N LEU A 322 10.23 4.00 -25.72
CA LEU A 322 9.06 4.11 -24.84
C LEU A 322 9.48 4.53 -23.42
N LEU A 323 10.63 4.03 -22.93
CA LEU A 323 11.18 4.48 -21.65
C LEU A 323 11.55 5.96 -21.68
N GLN A 324 12.14 6.44 -22.79
CA GLN A 324 12.39 7.87 -23.00
C GLN A 324 11.08 8.68 -23.01
N THR A 325 10.01 8.13 -23.59
CA THR A 325 8.68 8.77 -23.64
C THR A 325 8.13 8.99 -22.22
N ALA A 326 8.26 8.01 -21.32
CA ALA A 326 7.85 8.17 -19.91
C ALA A 326 8.53 9.36 -19.23
N TYR A 327 9.85 9.49 -19.42
CA TYR A 327 10.61 10.64 -18.95
C TYR A 327 10.13 11.96 -19.59
N GLN A 328 9.93 11.98 -20.91
CA GLN A 328 9.50 13.17 -21.63
C GLN A 328 8.13 13.68 -21.15
N GLN A 329 7.19 12.78 -20.84
CA GLN A 329 5.88 13.18 -20.32
C GLN A 329 6.00 13.96 -19.00
N CYS A 330 6.96 13.61 -18.13
CA CYS A 330 7.23 14.39 -16.90
C CYS A 330 7.66 15.83 -17.23
N GLY A 331 8.54 16.01 -18.21
CA GLY A 331 9.01 17.33 -18.64
C GLY A 331 7.92 18.17 -19.32
N LEU A 332 7.06 17.55 -20.12
CA LEU A 332 5.96 18.24 -20.80
C LEU A 332 4.88 18.71 -19.82
N TYR A 333 4.60 17.94 -18.77
CA TYR A 333 3.73 18.39 -17.67
C TYR A 333 4.37 19.52 -16.88
N ARG A 334 5.66 19.40 -16.55
CA ARG A 334 6.40 20.47 -15.87
C ARG A 334 6.33 21.78 -16.65
N GLU A 335 6.51 21.75 -17.96
CA GLU A 335 6.45 22.95 -18.81
C GLU A 335 5.16 23.74 -18.62
N VAL A 336 4.01 23.04 -18.52
CA VAL A 336 2.69 23.67 -18.43
C VAL A 336 2.29 23.98 -16.99
N LEU A 337 2.55 23.06 -16.05
CA LEU A 337 2.05 23.15 -14.69
C LEU A 337 2.99 23.93 -13.75
N LEU A 338 4.25 24.16 -14.12
CA LEU A 338 5.18 24.90 -13.26
C LEU A 338 4.72 26.34 -13.04
N PHE A 339 4.48 26.67 -11.77
CA PHE A 339 4.06 27.99 -11.32
C PHE A 339 5.14 29.05 -11.57
N GLY A 340 4.76 30.22 -12.07
CA GLY A 340 5.70 31.30 -12.39
C GLY A 340 6.52 31.06 -13.66
N SER A 341 6.24 29.99 -14.41
CA SER A 341 6.88 29.73 -15.70
C SER A 341 6.35 30.68 -16.77
N SER A 342 7.12 30.93 -17.83
CA SER A 342 6.66 31.75 -18.96
C SER A 342 5.53 31.11 -19.77
N ALA A 343 5.29 29.81 -19.57
CA ALA A 343 4.20 29.07 -20.20
C ALA A 343 2.92 29.05 -19.35
N SER A 344 3.02 29.35 -18.04
CA SER A 344 1.84 29.47 -17.18
C SER A 344 1.02 30.68 -17.59
N THR A 345 -0.27 30.44 -17.81
CA THR A 345 -1.28 31.49 -18.04
C THR A 345 -2.29 31.56 -16.89
N PHE A 346 -2.05 30.79 -15.82
CA PHE A 346 -2.96 30.58 -14.69
C PHE A 346 -2.43 31.16 -13.38
N ASP A 347 -1.21 31.70 -13.40
CA ASP A 347 -0.62 32.38 -12.25
C ASP A 347 -1.45 33.62 -11.84
N PRO A 348 -1.72 33.84 -10.55
CA PRO A 348 -2.23 35.11 -10.06
C PRO A 348 -1.33 36.29 -10.45
N PRO A 349 -1.86 37.50 -10.63
CA PRO A 349 -1.06 38.69 -10.94
C PRO A 349 0.01 38.96 -9.85
N ASN A 350 1.22 39.35 -10.27
CA ASN A 350 2.36 39.71 -9.40
C ASN A 350 2.97 38.58 -8.54
N THR A 351 2.82 37.33 -8.96
CA THR A 351 3.46 36.18 -8.28
C THR A 351 4.96 36.14 -8.54
N SER A 352 5.75 35.96 -7.48
CA SER A 352 7.20 35.77 -7.59
C SER A 352 7.51 34.37 -8.13
N LYS A 353 8.37 34.28 -9.15
CA LYS A 353 8.72 33.08 -9.94
C LYS A 353 9.45 31.94 -9.21
N THR A 354 9.36 31.81 -7.89
CA THR A 354 10.47 31.23 -7.12
C THR A 354 10.16 30.02 -6.25
N ASN A 355 9.00 29.35 -6.38
CA ASN A 355 8.69 28.22 -5.49
C ASN A 355 8.82 26.84 -6.12
N GLY A 356 8.98 26.67 -7.44
CA GLY A 356 9.19 25.33 -8.04
C GLY A 356 7.97 24.39 -7.94
N LEU A 357 6.84 24.91 -7.45
CA LEU A 357 5.59 24.19 -7.26
C LEU A 357 4.78 24.17 -8.55
N TRP A 358 3.90 23.19 -8.65
CA TRP A 358 3.03 22.99 -9.80
C TRP A 358 1.59 23.38 -9.46
N HIS A 359 0.90 23.95 -10.43
CA HIS A 359 -0.55 23.99 -10.47
C HIS A 359 -1.11 22.56 -10.45
N HIS A 360 -2.27 22.38 -9.81
CA HIS A 360 -2.93 21.08 -9.72
C HIS A 360 -3.52 20.64 -11.05
N ILE A 361 -4.49 21.39 -11.58
CA ILE A 361 -5.23 21.05 -12.81
C ILE A 361 -5.29 22.24 -13.75
N VAL A 362 -4.87 22.02 -14.99
CA VAL A 362 -4.95 22.98 -16.09
C VAL A 362 -5.70 22.37 -17.27
N GLY A 363 -6.83 22.96 -17.64
CA GLY A 363 -7.59 22.56 -18.81
C GLY A 363 -9.02 23.09 -18.80
N PRO A 364 -9.84 22.68 -19.79
CA PRO A 364 -11.14 23.29 -20.04
C PRO A 364 -12.29 22.71 -19.20
N GLN A 365 -12.12 21.58 -18.51
CA GLN A 365 -13.22 20.83 -17.90
C GLN A 365 -13.26 20.94 -16.37
N SER A 366 -12.11 20.74 -15.72
CA SER A 366 -11.99 20.72 -14.25
C SER A 366 -10.87 21.63 -13.73
N PRO A 367 -10.66 22.85 -14.29
CA PRO A 367 -9.50 23.67 -13.93
C PRO A 367 -9.46 23.98 -12.44
N GLU A 368 -8.32 23.69 -11.83
CA GLU A 368 -7.98 24.09 -10.47
C GLU A 368 -6.49 24.46 -10.44
N PRO A 369 -6.12 25.72 -10.70
CA PRO A 369 -4.73 26.14 -10.71
C PRO A 369 -4.12 26.32 -9.30
N GLY A 370 -4.79 25.89 -8.23
CA GLY A 370 -4.22 25.85 -6.89
C GLY A 370 -2.88 25.12 -6.79
N LEU A 371 -2.02 25.58 -5.88
CA LEU A 371 -0.77 24.90 -5.52
C LEU A 371 -1.05 23.80 -4.49
N TRP A 372 -1.79 22.78 -4.92
CA TRP A 372 -2.18 21.67 -4.06
C TRP A 372 -0.97 20.86 -3.60
N SER A 373 -0.86 20.63 -2.29
CA SER A 373 0.17 19.78 -1.70
C SER A 373 0.09 18.34 -2.24
N THR A 374 -1.12 17.79 -2.36
CA THR A 374 -1.36 16.43 -2.87
C THR A 374 -0.93 16.30 -4.34
N GLY A 375 -1.36 17.23 -5.22
CA GLY A 375 -0.96 17.23 -6.63
C GLY A 375 0.55 17.36 -6.82
N ASN A 376 1.20 18.22 -6.04
CA ASN A 376 2.67 18.32 -6.02
C ASN A 376 3.34 17.02 -5.50
N GLY A 377 2.74 16.40 -4.48
CA GLY A 377 3.15 15.09 -3.98
C GLY A 377 3.10 14.01 -5.06
N TRP A 378 1.99 13.91 -5.80
CA TRP A 378 1.82 12.97 -6.90
C TRP A 378 2.88 13.18 -7.98
N ALA A 379 3.07 14.42 -8.42
CA ALA A 379 4.07 14.74 -9.45
C ALA A 379 5.48 14.36 -9.02
N ALA A 380 5.88 14.72 -7.80
CA ALA A 380 7.21 14.40 -7.29
C ALA A 380 7.41 12.89 -7.09
N ALA A 381 6.40 12.18 -6.59
CA ALA A 381 6.46 10.74 -6.35
C ALA A 381 6.46 9.93 -7.66
N GLY A 382 5.67 10.34 -8.65
CA GLY A 382 5.67 9.75 -9.98
C GLY A 382 7.03 9.91 -10.67
N MET A 383 7.57 11.14 -10.67
CA MET A 383 8.92 11.39 -11.19
C MET A 383 9.99 10.57 -10.45
N ALA A 384 9.88 10.40 -9.13
CA ALA A 384 10.81 9.58 -8.36
C ALA A 384 10.78 8.09 -8.77
N ARG A 385 9.59 7.53 -9.09
CA ARG A 385 9.46 6.17 -9.63
C ARG A 385 10.06 6.04 -11.03
N VAL A 386 9.82 7.01 -11.91
CA VAL A 386 10.42 7.05 -13.26
C VAL A 386 11.95 7.15 -13.17
N LEU A 387 12.47 8.00 -12.28
CA LEU A 387 13.91 8.13 -12.01
C LEU A 387 14.51 6.81 -11.52
N ALA A 388 13.91 6.19 -10.50
CA ALA A 388 14.35 4.91 -9.97
C ALA A 388 14.37 3.81 -11.05
N THR A 389 13.36 3.82 -11.94
CA THR A 389 13.28 2.92 -13.09
C THR A 389 14.43 3.16 -14.06
N ILE A 390 14.64 4.39 -14.53
CA ILE A 390 15.71 4.74 -15.50
C ILE A 390 17.11 4.46 -14.95
N ILE A 391 17.34 4.65 -13.65
CA ILE A 391 18.61 4.32 -12.99
C ILE A 391 18.89 2.81 -13.09
N LYS A 392 17.87 1.96 -12.97
CA LYS A 392 18.03 0.50 -12.84
C LYS A 392 17.69 -0.28 -14.12
N ALA A 393 17.07 0.36 -15.11
CA ALA A 393 16.63 -0.27 -16.35
C ALA A 393 17.81 -0.66 -17.25
N PRO A 394 17.99 -1.96 -17.58
CA PRO A 394 19.04 -2.40 -18.49
C PRO A 394 18.93 -1.73 -19.87
N VAL A 395 17.70 -1.59 -20.37
CA VAL A 395 17.40 -0.99 -21.68
C VAL A 395 17.81 0.49 -21.81
N ALA A 396 17.97 1.20 -20.71
CA ALA A 396 18.46 2.58 -20.72
C ALA A 396 19.99 2.67 -20.85
N THR A 397 20.71 1.59 -20.58
CA THR A 397 22.18 1.59 -20.53
C THR A 397 22.77 1.86 -21.92
N GLY A 398 23.65 2.86 -22.01
CA GLY A 398 24.29 3.27 -23.27
C GLY A 398 23.44 4.21 -24.15
N THR A 399 22.21 4.53 -23.76
CA THR A 399 21.42 5.56 -24.45
C THR A 399 21.96 6.96 -24.17
N SER A 400 21.93 7.83 -25.17
CA SER A 400 22.45 9.22 -25.06
C SER A 400 21.61 10.11 -24.16
N TRP A 401 20.32 9.80 -23.98
CA TRP A 401 19.38 10.62 -23.21
C TRP A 401 19.38 10.30 -21.71
N ARG A 402 19.91 9.15 -21.28
CA ARG A 402 19.78 8.65 -19.89
C ARG A 402 20.36 9.62 -18.85
N SER A 403 21.56 10.14 -19.10
CA SER A 403 22.21 11.06 -18.15
C SER A 403 21.42 12.36 -17.98
N THR A 404 20.91 12.91 -19.09
CA THR A 404 20.02 14.07 -19.08
C THR A 404 18.73 13.76 -18.32
N ALA A 405 18.06 12.64 -18.61
CA ALA A 405 16.84 12.25 -17.93
C ALA A 405 17.02 12.11 -16.40
N ILE A 406 18.14 11.52 -15.96
CA ILE A 406 18.46 11.41 -14.53
C ILE A 406 18.67 12.79 -13.91
N SER A 407 19.42 13.67 -14.57
CA SER A 407 19.67 15.04 -14.10
C SER A 407 18.38 15.84 -14.01
N ASP A 408 17.56 15.80 -15.06
CA ASP A 408 16.33 16.56 -15.20
C ASP A 408 15.29 16.12 -14.17
N LEU A 409 15.00 14.82 -14.07
CA LEU A 409 14.06 14.28 -13.07
C LEU A 409 14.52 14.62 -11.65
N THR A 410 15.82 14.48 -11.36
CA THR A 410 16.38 14.85 -10.04
C THR A 410 16.15 16.33 -9.73
N SER A 411 16.38 17.21 -10.71
CA SER A 411 16.17 18.66 -10.55
C SER A 411 14.69 19.01 -10.37
N TRP A 412 13.79 18.42 -11.16
CA TRP A 412 12.36 18.72 -11.12
C TRP A 412 11.70 18.22 -9.83
N ILE A 413 12.12 17.05 -9.33
CA ILE A 413 11.69 16.57 -8.00
C ILE A 413 12.20 17.54 -6.91
N LYS A 414 13.45 18.00 -7.02
CA LYS A 414 14.04 18.94 -6.06
C LYS A 414 13.30 20.28 -6.02
N GLU A 415 12.87 20.80 -7.17
CA GLU A 415 12.05 22.02 -7.25
C GLU A 415 10.78 21.92 -6.40
N ILE A 416 10.03 20.82 -6.53
CA ILE A 416 8.81 20.59 -5.76
C ILE A 416 9.12 20.44 -4.26
N VAL A 417 10.13 19.64 -3.91
CA VAL A 417 10.50 19.41 -2.49
C VAL A 417 11.00 20.70 -1.83
N ASP A 418 11.81 21.51 -2.50
CA ASP A 418 12.24 22.82 -1.99
C ASP A 418 11.06 23.78 -1.85
N GLY A 419 10.15 23.80 -2.82
CA GLY A 419 8.91 24.57 -2.75
C GLY A 419 8.07 24.22 -1.53
N ALA A 420 7.83 22.93 -1.32
CA ALA A 420 7.07 22.44 -0.18
C ALA A 420 7.79 22.74 1.15
N ARG A 421 9.10 22.52 1.23
CA ARG A 421 9.90 22.75 2.44
C ARG A 421 9.98 24.24 2.83
N THR A 422 9.87 25.14 1.87
CA THR A 422 9.83 26.60 2.10
C THR A 422 8.41 27.14 2.29
N SER A 423 7.40 26.28 2.12
CA SER A 423 6.00 26.65 2.31
C SER A 423 5.63 26.71 3.80
N PRO A 424 4.67 27.56 4.18
CA PRO A 424 4.15 27.63 5.54
C PRO A 424 3.54 26.30 5.98
N LEU A 425 3.87 25.89 7.21
CA LEU A 425 3.25 24.75 7.88
C LEU A 425 2.07 25.19 8.75
N ASP A 426 1.13 24.28 8.95
CA ASP A 426 0.04 24.43 9.90
C ASP A 426 -0.08 23.19 10.77
N GLY A 427 0.12 23.36 12.08
CA GLY A 427 0.17 22.22 13.01
C GLY A 427 1.32 21.24 12.74
N GLY A 428 2.37 21.67 12.05
CA GLY A 428 3.50 20.81 11.66
C GLY A 428 3.31 20.09 10.32
N LEU A 429 2.17 20.26 9.65
CA LEU A 429 1.88 19.68 8.34
C LEU A 429 1.97 20.74 7.24
N LEU A 430 2.25 20.32 5.99
CA LEU A 430 2.03 21.16 4.82
C LEU A 430 0.55 21.48 4.70
N ARG A 431 0.25 22.66 4.15
CA ARG A 431 -1.12 23.08 3.90
C ARG A 431 -1.64 22.48 2.61
N ASN A 432 -2.92 22.12 2.55
CA ASN A 432 -3.59 21.61 1.34
C ASN A 432 -3.35 22.53 0.13
N TYR A 433 -3.39 23.85 0.35
CA TYR A 433 -2.86 24.86 -0.56
C TYR A 433 -1.55 25.40 0.02
N LEU A 434 -0.43 25.04 -0.61
CA LEU A 434 0.91 25.27 -0.07
C LEU A 434 1.20 26.75 0.22
N ASN A 435 0.60 27.67 -0.52
CA ASN A 435 0.81 29.11 -0.39
C ASN A 435 -0.30 29.86 0.36
N ASP A 436 -1.43 29.23 0.70
CA ASP A 436 -2.59 29.94 1.27
C ASP A 436 -2.55 29.97 2.80
N THR A 437 -2.11 31.10 3.36
CA THR A 437 -2.11 31.36 4.82
C THR A 437 -3.19 32.34 5.26
N THR A 438 -3.99 32.85 4.32
CA THR A 438 -4.84 34.03 4.55
C THR A 438 -6.32 33.69 4.55
N THR A 439 -6.70 32.53 4.03
CA THR A 439 -8.09 32.08 3.99
C THR A 439 -8.34 30.88 4.89
N ALA A 440 -9.62 30.58 5.12
CA ALA A 440 -10.05 29.34 5.77
C ALA A 440 -9.91 28.10 4.86
N HIS A 441 -9.53 28.29 3.58
CA HIS A 441 -9.37 27.20 2.61
C HIS A 441 -8.06 26.45 2.84
N GLY A 442 -7.04 27.13 3.34
CA GLY A 442 -5.78 26.52 3.73
C GLY A 442 -5.87 25.87 5.12
N PHE A 443 -5.51 24.59 5.22
CA PHE A 443 -5.32 23.88 6.48
C PHE A 443 -4.19 22.86 6.37
N GLY A 444 -3.52 22.57 7.47
CA GLY A 444 -2.50 21.51 7.53
C GLY A 444 -3.11 20.14 7.25
N GLU A 445 -2.62 19.43 6.24
CA GLU A 445 -3.22 18.18 5.76
C GLU A 445 -2.21 17.04 5.62
N ILE A 446 -2.67 15.80 5.78
CA ILE A 446 -1.81 14.62 5.93
C ILE A 446 -1.33 14.01 4.63
N SER A 447 -2.12 14.11 3.55
CA SER A 447 -1.90 13.43 2.29
C SER A 447 -0.65 13.95 1.59
N GLY A 448 -0.67 15.21 1.14
CA GLY A 448 0.46 15.86 0.48
C GLY A 448 1.69 15.94 1.38
N SER A 449 1.50 16.22 2.67
CA SER A 449 2.57 16.16 3.68
C SER A 449 3.32 14.82 3.66
N SER A 450 2.58 13.71 3.78
CA SER A 450 3.17 12.37 3.85
C SER A 450 3.84 11.98 2.54
N LEU A 451 3.21 12.28 1.40
CA LEU A 451 3.77 11.91 0.10
C LEU A 451 5.05 12.71 -0.22
N ILE A 452 5.09 14.01 0.08
CA ILE A 452 6.31 14.83 -0.07
C ILE A 452 7.42 14.36 0.88
N ALA A 453 7.09 13.98 2.12
CA ALA A 453 8.05 13.37 3.04
C ALA A 453 8.57 12.02 2.50
N ALA A 454 7.70 11.18 1.95
CA ALA A 454 8.06 9.92 1.30
C ALA A 454 9.08 10.15 0.16
N VAL A 455 8.78 11.08 -0.75
CA VAL A 455 9.69 11.47 -1.84
C VAL A 455 11.02 11.95 -1.28
N THR A 456 11.00 12.77 -0.23
CA THR A 456 12.22 13.27 0.39
C THR A 456 13.10 12.12 0.89
N TYR A 457 12.53 11.14 1.60
CA TYR A 457 13.26 9.94 2.03
C TYR A 457 13.79 9.11 0.85
N ARG A 458 13.00 8.93 -0.22
CA ARG A 458 13.46 8.24 -1.44
C ARG A 458 14.65 8.95 -2.09
N MET A 459 14.60 10.28 -2.17
CA MET A 459 15.64 11.08 -2.81
C MET A 459 16.93 11.18 -1.99
N LEU A 460 16.86 11.11 -0.66
CA LEU A 460 18.04 10.95 0.20
C LEU A 460 18.89 9.72 -0.16
N ILE A 461 18.25 8.66 -0.67
CA ILE A 461 18.92 7.41 -1.09
C ILE A 461 19.29 7.47 -2.58
N LEU A 462 18.36 7.90 -3.43
CA LEU A 462 18.54 7.87 -4.89
C LEU A 462 19.50 8.94 -5.42
N ALA A 463 19.53 10.11 -4.79
CA ALA A 463 20.30 11.27 -5.25
C ALA A 463 20.91 12.07 -4.07
N PRO A 464 21.75 11.44 -3.22
CA PRO A 464 22.26 12.05 -1.99
C PRO A 464 23.05 13.35 -2.21
N THR A 465 23.66 13.54 -3.38
CA THR A 465 24.35 14.78 -3.74
C THR A 465 23.39 15.96 -3.94
N ALA A 466 22.22 15.72 -4.55
CA ALA A 466 21.20 16.74 -4.75
C ALA A 466 20.32 16.95 -3.51
N PHE A 467 20.22 15.90 -2.67
CA PHE A 467 19.45 15.86 -1.43
C PHE A 467 20.37 15.56 -0.23
N PRO A 468 21.27 16.46 0.17
CA PRO A 468 22.11 16.27 1.36
C PRO A 468 21.25 16.09 2.63
N SER A 469 21.50 15.02 3.38
CA SER A 469 20.71 14.66 4.56
C SER A 469 20.59 15.79 5.58
N ALA A 470 21.64 16.58 5.78
CA ALA A 470 21.62 17.71 6.71
C ALA A 470 20.53 18.75 6.41
N THR A 471 20.10 18.87 5.15
CA THR A 471 19.08 19.85 4.71
C THR A 471 17.68 19.26 4.66
N TYR A 472 17.54 18.03 4.15
CA TYR A 472 16.24 17.46 3.80
C TYR A 472 15.68 16.50 4.84
N LEU A 473 16.55 15.77 5.56
CA LEU A 473 16.10 14.83 6.58
C LEU A 473 15.30 15.52 7.70
N PRO A 474 15.70 16.69 8.24
CA PRO A 474 14.92 17.36 9.29
C PRO A 474 13.48 17.69 8.88
N PHE A 475 13.25 18.01 7.61
CA PHE A 475 11.92 18.31 7.08
C PHE A 475 11.05 17.05 6.99
N ALA A 476 11.58 15.96 6.41
CA ALA A 476 10.84 14.70 6.32
C ALA A 476 10.54 14.13 7.71
N ASP A 477 11.52 14.17 8.63
CA ASP A 477 11.35 13.72 10.01
C ASP A 477 10.37 14.60 10.80
N SER A 478 10.29 15.91 10.54
CA SER A 478 9.32 16.77 11.24
C SER A 478 7.89 16.42 10.84
N ILE A 479 7.64 16.14 9.55
CA ILE A 479 6.33 15.66 9.09
C ILE A 479 6.01 14.33 9.75
N ARG A 480 6.88 13.33 9.60
CA ARG A 480 6.67 11.99 10.19
C ARG A 480 6.43 12.04 11.69
N SER A 481 7.19 12.86 12.42
CA SER A 481 7.01 13.02 13.87
C SER A 481 5.68 13.69 14.22
N THR A 482 5.20 14.62 13.38
CA THR A 482 3.89 15.28 13.55
C THR A 482 2.75 14.26 13.47
N LEU A 483 2.83 13.26 12.59
CA LEU A 483 1.82 12.18 12.51
C LEU A 483 1.67 11.39 13.81
N GLY A 484 2.73 11.27 14.61
CA GLY A 484 2.69 10.65 15.94
C GLY A 484 2.02 11.50 17.02
N GLY A 485 1.70 12.76 16.70
CA GLY A 485 1.14 13.73 17.63
C GLY A 485 -0.38 13.91 17.51
N LYS A 486 -0.81 15.09 17.95
CA LYS A 486 -2.21 15.51 17.96
C LYS A 486 -2.35 16.87 17.28
N ASP A 487 -3.51 17.11 16.68
CA ASP A 487 -3.90 18.40 16.15
C ASP A 487 -4.11 19.45 17.26
N LYS A 488 -4.40 20.70 16.86
CA LYS A 488 -4.66 21.81 17.80
C LYS A 488 -5.87 21.59 18.71
N SER A 489 -6.79 20.70 18.33
CA SER A 489 -7.99 20.34 19.08
C SER A 489 -7.75 19.14 20.00
N GLY A 490 -6.56 18.55 19.99
CA GLY A 490 -6.19 17.39 20.79
C GLY A 490 -6.59 16.03 20.18
N ASN A 491 -7.04 16.00 18.92
CA ASN A 491 -7.33 14.77 18.20
C ASN A 491 -6.03 14.18 17.63
N PRO A 492 -5.84 12.85 17.66
CA PRO A 492 -4.64 12.24 17.12
C PRO A 492 -4.61 12.33 15.58
N HIS A 493 -3.44 12.58 15.00
CA HIS A 493 -3.28 12.56 13.54
C HIS A 493 -3.46 11.15 12.96
N ILE A 494 -3.03 10.12 13.69
CA ILE A 494 -3.36 8.72 13.42
C ILE A 494 -4.35 8.24 14.49
N THR A 495 -5.60 8.01 14.09
CA THR A 495 -6.66 7.55 14.98
C THR A 495 -6.43 6.09 15.42
N GLN A 496 -7.18 5.64 16.44
CA GLN A 496 -7.07 4.27 16.95
C GLN A 496 -7.41 3.20 15.89
N ASN A 497 -8.23 3.52 14.90
CA ASN A 497 -8.53 2.62 13.77
C ASN A 497 -7.61 2.85 12.55
N GLY A 498 -6.50 3.56 12.73
CA GLY A 498 -5.50 3.78 11.70
C GLY A 498 -5.85 4.83 10.66
N THR A 499 -6.93 5.60 10.83
CA THR A 499 -7.25 6.68 9.90
C THR A 499 -6.23 7.82 10.04
N ALA A 500 -5.65 8.25 8.91
CA ALA A 500 -4.77 9.41 8.86
C ALA A 500 -5.59 10.69 8.68
N THR A 501 -5.41 11.68 9.55
CA THR A 501 -6.24 12.89 9.62
C THR A 501 -5.46 14.15 10.01
N PRO A 502 -5.97 15.34 9.67
CA PRO A 502 -6.97 15.57 8.63
C PRO A 502 -6.37 15.41 7.23
N ALA A 503 -7.16 14.91 6.27
CA ALA A 503 -6.77 14.79 4.87
C ALA A 503 -7.54 15.79 4.00
N VAL A 504 -7.13 15.94 2.75
CA VAL A 504 -8.01 16.47 1.70
C VAL A 504 -9.07 15.45 1.32
N ASN A 505 -10.23 15.92 0.85
CA ASN A 505 -11.28 15.05 0.33
C ASN A 505 -10.97 14.69 -1.14
N PRO A 506 -10.63 13.43 -1.46
CA PRO A 506 -10.22 13.06 -2.82
C PRO A 506 -11.37 13.12 -3.83
N LEU A 507 -12.62 13.03 -3.36
CA LEU A 507 -13.82 13.06 -4.22
C LEU A 507 -14.43 14.47 -4.36
N ALA A 508 -13.91 15.44 -3.62
CA ALA A 508 -14.39 16.82 -3.65
C ALA A 508 -13.21 17.77 -3.43
N TRP A 509 -12.38 17.96 -4.45
CA TRP A 509 -11.16 18.79 -4.37
C TRP A 509 -11.40 20.30 -4.18
N LEU A 510 -12.65 20.76 -4.23
CA LEU A 510 -13.03 22.11 -3.83
C LEU A 510 -13.52 22.19 -2.37
N ASP A 511 -13.66 21.05 -1.68
CA ASP A 511 -14.02 20.99 -0.27
C ASP A 511 -12.84 21.46 0.57
N THR A 512 -13.10 22.49 1.36
CA THR A 512 -12.13 23.14 2.23
C THR A 512 -12.24 22.66 3.67
N THR A 513 -13.16 21.73 3.93
CA THR A 513 -13.35 21.13 5.25
C THR A 513 -12.28 20.06 5.48
N PRO A 514 -11.54 20.11 6.60
CA PRO A 514 -10.62 19.05 6.98
C PRO A 514 -11.33 17.68 7.00
N TYR A 515 -10.92 16.76 6.13
CA TYR A 515 -11.57 15.46 6.00
C TYR A 515 -10.99 14.46 7.01
N THR A 516 -11.85 13.88 7.85
CA THR A 516 -11.42 13.06 9.00
C THR A 516 -12.00 11.64 9.00
N ALA A 517 -12.88 11.31 8.04
CA ALA A 517 -13.48 9.97 7.92
C ALA A 517 -12.51 8.91 7.33
N GLY A 518 -11.47 9.38 6.65
CA GLY A 518 -10.38 8.58 6.10
C GLY A 518 -10.31 8.66 4.58
N SER A 519 -9.19 9.21 4.11
CA SER A 519 -8.87 9.33 2.69
C SER A 519 -8.08 8.09 2.25
N PRO A 520 -8.52 7.35 1.21
CA PRO A 520 -7.75 6.24 0.66
C PRO A 520 -6.32 6.66 0.29
N GLU A 521 -6.17 7.81 -0.35
CA GLU A 521 -4.87 8.39 -0.70
C GLU A 521 -4.07 8.75 0.55
N GLY A 522 -4.66 9.50 1.49
CA GLY A 522 -3.99 9.95 2.69
C GLY A 522 -3.39 8.80 3.49
N ASN A 523 -4.17 7.73 3.70
CA ASN A 523 -3.72 6.53 4.37
C ASN A 523 -2.58 5.83 3.61
N ASN A 524 -2.72 5.64 2.29
CA ASN A 524 -1.68 5.00 1.49
C ASN A 524 -0.39 5.85 1.40
N PHE A 525 -0.47 7.17 1.47
CA PHE A 525 0.71 8.04 1.52
C PHE A 525 1.46 7.97 2.83
N VAL A 526 0.76 7.80 3.96
CA VAL A 526 1.42 7.49 5.23
C VAL A 526 2.18 6.16 5.12
N VAL A 527 1.59 5.15 4.46
CA VAL A 527 2.25 3.86 4.23
C VAL A 527 3.48 4.00 3.32
N LEU A 528 3.39 4.75 2.22
CA LEU A 528 4.53 5.02 1.33
C LEU A 528 5.64 5.81 2.05
N MET A 529 5.27 6.81 2.88
CA MET A 529 6.21 7.55 3.72
C MET A 529 6.93 6.62 4.69
N TYR A 530 6.19 5.73 5.33
CA TYR A 530 6.76 4.72 6.22
C TYR A 530 7.74 3.80 5.47
N ALA A 531 7.35 3.26 4.31
CA ALA A 531 8.22 2.38 3.52
C ALA A 531 9.50 3.10 3.08
N ALA A 532 9.40 4.35 2.63
CA ALA A 532 10.55 5.17 2.25
C ALA A 532 11.48 5.48 3.44
N TRP A 533 10.91 5.84 4.60
CA TRP A 533 11.67 6.06 5.82
C TRP A 533 12.36 4.79 6.31
N ARG A 534 11.66 3.66 6.35
CA ARG A 534 12.22 2.35 6.71
C ARG A 534 13.42 2.01 5.83
N ASP A 535 13.29 2.18 4.52
CA ASP A 535 14.38 1.89 3.58
C ASP A 535 15.56 2.87 3.77
N CYS A 536 15.28 4.12 4.13
CA CYS A 536 16.31 5.11 4.49
C CYS A 536 17.07 4.74 5.77
N VAL A 537 16.37 4.18 6.78
CA VAL A 537 16.99 3.61 7.98
C VAL A 537 17.85 2.40 7.61
N SER A 538 17.32 1.48 6.80
CA SER A 538 18.06 0.30 6.32
C SER A 538 19.32 0.67 5.52
N ALA A 539 19.28 1.79 4.79
CA ALA A 539 20.42 2.32 4.05
C ALA A 539 21.45 3.05 4.95
N GLY A 540 21.18 3.20 6.25
CA GLY A 540 22.05 3.93 7.19
C GLY A 540 22.03 5.45 7.01
N VAL A 541 21.06 5.99 6.27
CA VAL A 541 20.92 7.43 5.99
C VAL A 541 20.03 8.10 7.04
N CYS A 542 18.94 7.42 7.44
CA CYS A 542 18.03 7.85 8.50
C CYS A 542 18.32 7.13 9.82
N LYS A 543 17.88 7.72 10.94
CA LYS A 543 17.94 7.08 12.26
C LYS A 543 16.57 6.51 12.63
N ASN A 544 16.60 5.37 13.34
CA ASN A 544 15.42 4.77 13.97
C ASN A 544 15.05 5.52 15.25
#